data_AF-A0ABD1XB73-F1
#
_entry.id   AF-A0ABD1XB73-F1
#
_cell.length_a   1.000
_cell.length_b   1.000
_cell.length_c   1.000
_cell.angle_alpha   90.00
_cell.angle_beta   90.00
_cell.angle_gamma   90.00
#
_symmetry.space_group_name_H-M   'P 1'
#
loop_
_entity.id
_entity.type
_entity.pdbx_description
1 polymer ?
#
loop_
_entity_poly.entity_id
_entity_poly.type
_entity_poly.pdbx_seq_one_letter_code
_entity_poly.pdbx_strand_id
1 'polypeptide(L)'
;MKQKKNWLTGDGKCSSSTMGGLKSPDVEIHVMGSAMEVVLVTGLDCQFMFTEIIRMFREEGAEVVNASFSIQDNTVFHTLHSKLGETSAPEDEAARISEKLKKFVYSSGHRNSCNQHLPWPVAKWWHCTDDNHDD
;
A
#
# COMPACT_ATOMS: atom_id res chain seq x y z
N MET A 1 29.34 -13.34 -17.87
CA MET A 1 28.43 -12.32 -18.46
C MET A 1 27.00 -12.66 -18.04
N LYS A 2 26.29 -11.65 -17.55
CA LYS A 2 25.05 -11.73 -16.76
C LYS A 2 23.85 -11.79 -17.71
N GLN A 3 22.93 -12.73 -17.51
CA GLN A 3 21.77 -12.91 -18.40
C GLN A 3 20.77 -11.75 -18.27
N LYS A 4 20.37 -11.22 -19.43
CA LYS A 4 19.39 -10.15 -19.63
C LYS A 4 18.02 -10.80 -19.81
N LYS A 5 17.15 -10.69 -18.80
CA LYS A 5 15.74 -11.09 -18.92
C LYS A 5 14.96 -9.97 -19.59
N ASN A 6 14.49 -10.26 -20.80
CA ASN A 6 13.47 -9.48 -21.48
C ASN A 6 12.11 -9.78 -20.81
N TRP A 7 11.32 -8.75 -20.59
CA TRP A 7 9.89 -8.89 -20.33
C TRP A 7 9.19 -8.09 -21.41
N LEU A 8 8.51 -8.82 -22.30
CA LEU A 8 7.57 -8.27 -23.26
C LEU A 8 6.18 -8.57 -22.71
N THR A 9 5.43 -7.54 -22.37
CA THR A 9 3.98 -7.59 -22.37
C THR A 9 3.51 -6.22 -22.82
N GLY A 10 3.03 -6.16 -24.06
CA GLY A 10 2.17 -5.07 -24.48
C GLY A 10 0.77 -5.33 -23.96
N ASP A 11 0.07 -4.27 -23.53
CA ASP A 11 -1.28 -3.95 -23.98
C ASP A 11 -1.69 -2.55 -23.45
N GLY A 12 -2.58 -1.86 -24.17
CA GLY A 12 -3.33 -0.71 -23.64
C GLY A 12 -2.76 0.71 -23.80
N LYS A 13 -2.61 1.20 -25.04
CA LYS A 13 -2.51 2.64 -25.31
C LYS A 13 -3.87 3.31 -25.09
N CYS A 14 -4.04 4.04 -24.00
CA CYS A 14 -5.15 4.99 -23.83
C CYS A 14 -4.65 6.40 -24.12
N SER A 15 -5.00 6.93 -25.31
CA SER A 15 -4.88 8.35 -25.62
C SER A 15 -6.26 9.00 -25.46
N SER A 16 -6.43 9.84 -24.43
CA SER A 16 -7.28 11.04 -24.54
C SER A 16 -6.94 12.05 -23.43
N SER A 17 -6.32 13.15 -23.85
CA SER A 17 -6.44 14.54 -23.35
C SER A 17 -6.38 14.80 -21.82
N THR A 18 -5.20 15.24 -21.36
CA THR A 18 -4.95 16.08 -20.17
C THR A 18 -5.75 15.77 -18.92
N MET A 19 -5.36 14.71 -18.21
CA MET A 19 -5.37 14.60 -16.74
C MET A 19 -4.30 13.55 -16.39
N GLY A 20 -3.36 13.89 -15.49
CA GLY A 20 -2.23 13.04 -15.15
C GLY A 20 -2.66 11.60 -14.88
N GLY A 21 -2.08 10.65 -15.59
CA GLY A 21 -2.48 9.24 -15.53
C GLY A 21 -2.55 8.77 -14.08
N LEU A 22 -3.70 8.25 -13.67
CA LEU A 22 -3.87 7.63 -12.37
C LEU A 22 -2.82 6.52 -12.25
N LYS A 23 -1.84 6.71 -11.37
CA LYS A 23 -0.83 5.69 -11.11
C LYS A 23 -1.54 4.51 -10.48
N SER A 24 -1.46 3.34 -11.13
CA SER A 24 -1.92 2.10 -10.52
C SER A 24 -1.22 1.90 -9.18
N PRO A 25 -1.94 1.46 -8.14
CA PRO A 25 -1.32 1.23 -6.85
C PRO A 25 -0.28 0.12 -6.94
N ASP A 26 0.87 0.33 -6.30
CA ASP A 26 1.95 -0.64 -6.21
C ASP A 26 2.24 -0.96 -4.75
N VAL A 27 2.66 -2.20 -4.47
CA VAL A 27 2.86 -2.66 -3.10
C VAL A 27 4.12 -3.50 -2.96
N GLU A 28 4.95 -3.10 -2.01
CA GLU A 28 6.15 -3.82 -1.58
C GLU A 28 5.97 -4.33 -0.14
N ILE A 29 6.49 -5.52 0.12
CA ILE A 29 6.32 -6.23 1.38
C ILE A 29 7.66 -6.78 1.83
N HIS A 30 8.08 -6.41 3.04
CA HIS A 30 9.29 -6.90 3.69
C HIS A 30 8.92 -7.64 4.97
N VAL A 31 9.41 -8.87 5.12
CA VAL A 31 9.19 -9.69 6.32
C VAL A 31 10.55 -9.95 6.97
N MET A 32 10.67 -9.58 8.24
CA MET A 32 11.89 -9.67 9.04
C MET A 32 11.57 -10.36 10.38
N GLY A 33 11.53 -11.70 10.36
CA GLY A 33 11.15 -12.50 11.53
C GLY A 33 9.68 -12.27 11.89
N SER A 34 9.41 -11.77 13.12
CA SER A 34 8.07 -11.41 13.57
C SER A 34 7.66 -9.98 13.21
N ALA A 35 8.46 -9.25 12.44
CA ALA A 35 8.12 -7.93 11.93
C ALA A 35 7.78 -7.98 10.44
N MET A 36 6.82 -7.15 10.03
CA MET A 36 6.42 -6.97 8.64
C MET A 36 6.30 -5.48 8.34
N GLU A 37 6.93 -5.05 7.25
CA GLU A 37 6.82 -3.72 6.68
C GLU A 37 6.11 -3.79 5.33
N VAL A 38 5.18 -2.87 5.12
CA VAL A 38 4.48 -2.68 3.85
C VAL A 38 4.68 -1.27 3.37
N VAL A 39 5.07 -1.15 2.11
CA VAL A 39 5.12 0.12 1.39
C VAL A 39 4.09 0.08 0.28
N LEU A 40 3.08 0.94 0.35
CA LEU A 40 2.07 1.11 -0.68
C LEU A 40 2.32 2.45 -1.40
N VAL A 41 2.39 2.42 -2.72
CA VAL A 41 2.52 3.63 -3.54
C VAL A 41 1.20 3.84 -4.27
N THR A 42 0.57 5.01 -4.11
CA THR A 42 -0.71 5.34 -4.73
C THR A 42 -0.74 6.75 -5.34
N GLY A 43 -1.78 7.03 -6.13
CA GLY A 43 -2.19 8.42 -6.41
C GLY A 43 -2.92 9.07 -5.21
N LEU A 44 -3.22 10.37 -5.33
CA LEU A 44 -3.96 11.14 -4.31
C LEU A 44 -5.41 10.67 -4.11
N ASP A 45 -6.01 10.06 -5.12
CA ASP A 45 -7.38 9.56 -5.14
C ASP A 45 -7.56 8.22 -4.40
N CYS A 46 -6.45 7.60 -3.99
CA CYS A 46 -6.38 6.21 -3.58
C CYS A 46 -6.14 6.00 -2.06
N GLN A 47 -6.27 7.06 -1.24
CA GLN A 47 -5.93 7.03 0.19
C GLN A 47 -6.76 6.00 1.01
N PHE A 48 -7.97 5.65 0.55
CA PHE A 48 -8.80 4.64 1.19
C PHE A 48 -8.14 3.25 1.23
N MET A 49 -7.27 2.94 0.27
CA MET A 49 -6.58 1.65 0.24
C MET A 49 -5.72 1.45 1.47
N PHE A 50 -5.03 2.49 1.94
CA PHE A 50 -4.18 2.36 3.12
C PHE A 50 -4.99 2.08 4.39
N THR A 51 -6.16 2.71 4.52
CA THR A 51 -7.10 2.42 5.62
C THR A 51 -7.57 0.96 5.62
N GLU A 52 -7.92 0.44 4.45
CA GLU A 52 -8.36 -0.94 4.30
C GLU A 52 -7.23 -1.94 4.59
N ILE A 53 -5.98 -1.60 4.26
CA ILE A 53 -4.81 -2.41 4.60
C ILE A 53 -4.59 -2.43 6.12
N ILE A 54 -4.65 -1.28 6.80
CA ILE A 54 -4.55 -1.24 8.27
C ILE A 54 -5.63 -2.12 8.92
N ARG A 55 -6.86 -2.07 8.39
CA ARG A 55 -7.97 -2.92 8.86
C ARG A 55 -7.68 -4.40 8.62
N MET A 56 -7.22 -4.76 7.44
CA MET A 56 -6.86 -6.13 7.08
C MET A 56 -5.80 -6.71 8.04
N PHE A 57 -4.77 -5.95 8.38
CA PHE A 57 -3.73 -6.40 9.31
C PHE A 57 -4.31 -6.70 10.69
N ARG A 58 -5.17 -5.82 11.21
CA ARG A 58 -5.83 -6.03 12.51
C ARG A 58 -6.76 -7.25 12.51
N GLU A 59 -7.51 -7.46 11.43
CA GLU A 59 -8.40 -8.62 11.27
C GLU A 59 -7.63 -9.93 11.21
N GLU A 60 -6.41 -9.91 10.67
CA GLU A 60 -5.51 -11.06 10.57
C GLU A 60 -4.74 -11.35 11.86
N GLY A 61 -4.89 -10.51 12.88
CA GLY A 61 -4.22 -10.68 14.18
C GLY A 61 -2.87 -9.98 14.29
N ALA A 62 -2.44 -9.25 13.27
CA ALA A 62 -1.19 -8.50 13.30
C ALA A 62 -1.34 -7.16 14.07
N GLU A 63 -0.38 -6.88 14.94
CA GLU A 63 -0.31 -5.62 15.67
C GLU A 63 0.31 -4.55 14.78
N VAL A 64 -0.46 -3.51 14.45
CA VAL A 64 0.08 -2.34 13.73
C VAL A 64 0.86 -1.48 14.71
N VAL A 65 2.18 -1.41 14.52
CA VAL A 65 3.12 -0.64 15.37
C VAL A 65 3.24 0.79 14.89
N ASN A 66 3.36 0.98 13.57
CA ASN A 66 3.48 2.29 12.95
C ASN A 66 2.70 2.33 11.64
N ALA A 67 2.05 3.45 11.36
CA ALA A 67 1.42 3.72 10.08
C ALA A 67 1.68 5.19 9.76
N SER A 68 2.29 5.45 8.61
CA SER A 68 2.67 6.78 8.18
C SER A 68 2.52 6.90 6.68
N PHE A 69 2.49 8.13 6.19
CA PHE A 69 2.50 8.40 4.75
C PHE A 69 3.26 9.69 4.46
N SER A 70 3.74 9.81 3.23
CA SER A 70 4.31 11.03 2.69
C SER A 70 3.77 11.27 1.30
N ILE A 71 3.71 12.53 0.89
CA ILE A 71 3.25 12.93 -0.44
C ILE A 71 4.44 13.53 -1.18
N GLN A 72 4.70 13.04 -2.39
CA GLN A 72 5.67 13.61 -3.30
C GLN A 72 5.00 13.85 -4.65
N ASP A 73 4.91 15.12 -5.04
CA ASP A 73 4.17 15.60 -6.21
C ASP A 73 2.69 15.17 -6.18
N ASN A 74 2.34 14.12 -6.91
CA ASN A 74 1.00 13.53 -6.99
C ASN A 74 1.01 12.05 -6.57
N THR A 75 2.07 11.62 -5.88
CA THR A 75 2.27 10.25 -5.41
C THR A 75 2.21 10.24 -3.89
N VAL A 76 1.49 9.28 -3.33
CA VAL A 76 1.44 9.05 -1.89
C VAL A 76 2.19 7.76 -1.60
N PHE A 77 3.19 7.84 -0.72
CA PHE A 77 3.93 6.71 -0.18
C PHE A 77 3.38 6.41 1.20
N HIS A 78 2.74 5.27 1.37
CA HIS A 78 2.24 4.83 2.67
C HIS A 78 3.16 3.74 3.20
N THR A 79 3.55 3.86 4.47
CA THR A 79 4.42 2.92 5.16
C THR A 79 3.71 2.39 6.39
N LEU A 80 3.56 1.07 6.46
CA LEU A 80 2.96 0.36 7.59
C LEU A 80 3.99 -0.59 8.18
N HIS A 81 4.25 -0.48 9.47
CA HIS A 81 5.03 -1.45 10.23
C HIS A 81 4.11 -2.19 11.19
N SER A 82 4.19 -3.51 11.17
CA SER A 82 3.40 -4.38 12.03
C SER A 82 4.25 -5.49 12.64
N LYS A 83 3.83 -5.97 13.80
CA LYS A 83 4.29 -7.24 14.36
C LYS A 83 3.28 -8.32 14.02
N LEU A 84 3.79 -9.43 13.52
CA LEU A 84 3.06 -10.66 13.35
C LEU A 84 2.81 -11.25 14.75
N GLY A 85 1.67 -11.90 14.95
CA GLY A 85 1.26 -12.40 16.25
C GLY A 85 2.24 -13.41 16.86
N GLU A 86 2.07 -13.70 18.16
CA GLU A 86 2.79 -14.76 18.88
C GLU A 86 2.29 -16.17 18.48
N THR A 87 1.95 -16.36 17.21
CA THR A 87 1.55 -17.66 16.69
C THR A 87 2.80 -18.55 16.56
N SER A 88 2.61 -19.87 16.62
CA SER A 88 3.71 -20.83 16.48
C SER A 88 4.37 -20.81 15.10
N ALA A 89 3.84 -20.05 14.14
CA ALA A 89 4.30 -19.97 12.75
C ALA A 89 4.11 -18.55 12.17
N PRO A 90 4.97 -17.59 12.54
CA PRO A 90 4.88 -16.21 12.01
C PRO A 90 5.07 -16.14 10.49
N GLU A 91 5.79 -17.09 9.89
CA GLU A 91 5.97 -17.17 8.43
C GLU A 91 4.65 -17.46 7.69
N ASP A 92 3.80 -18.34 8.25
CA ASP A 92 2.51 -18.68 7.68
C ASP A 92 1.54 -17.49 7.76
N GLU A 93 1.59 -16.74 8.86
CA GLU A 93 0.83 -15.51 9.05
C GLU A 93 1.26 -14.43 8.05
N ALA A 94 2.57 -14.21 7.92
CA ALA A 94 3.14 -13.28 6.95
C ALA A 94 2.73 -13.62 5.52
N ALA A 95 2.76 -14.92 5.15
CA ALA A 95 2.36 -15.38 3.83
C ALA A 95 0.87 -15.10 3.55
N ARG A 96 -0.01 -15.39 4.53
CA ARG A 96 -1.45 -15.16 4.41
C ARG A 96 -1.79 -13.67 4.26
N ILE A 97 -1.18 -12.81 5.07
CA ILE A 97 -1.35 -11.36 4.98
C ILE A 97 -0.82 -10.84 3.64
N SER A 98 0.36 -11.31 3.22
CA SER A 98 0.98 -10.91 1.95
C SER A 98 0.13 -11.27 0.73
N GLU A 99 -0.45 -12.48 0.72
CA GLU A 99 -1.33 -12.92 -0.35
C GLU A 99 -2.61 -12.07 -0.42
N LYS A 100 -3.26 -11.85 0.73
CA LYS A 100 -4.46 -10.99 0.83
C LYS A 100 -4.17 -9.57 0.37
N LEU A 101 -3.05 -9.00 0.79
CA LEU A 101 -2.64 -7.65 0.44
C LEU A 101 -2.41 -7.51 -1.06
N LYS A 102 -1.62 -8.40 -1.67
CA LYS A 102 -1.41 -8.42 -3.13
C LYS A 102 -2.74 -8.54 -3.87
N LYS A 103 -3.60 -9.47 -3.44
CA LYS A 103 -4.93 -9.64 -4.06
C LYS A 103 -5.77 -8.38 -3.98
N PHE A 104 -5.78 -7.69 -2.83
CA PHE A 104 -6.50 -6.44 -2.63
C PHE A 104 -6.00 -5.33 -3.57
N VAL A 105 -4.69 -5.13 -3.66
CA VAL A 105 -4.07 -4.09 -4.50
C VAL A 105 -4.30 -4.38 -6.00
N TYR A 106 -4.05 -5.61 -6.46
CA TYR A 106 -4.29 -5.99 -7.85
C TYR A 106 -5.77 -5.93 -8.25
N SER A 107 -6.69 -6.30 -7.35
CA SER A 107 -8.14 -6.19 -7.62
C SER A 107 -8.63 -4.75 -7.62
N SER A 108 -7.99 -3.87 -6.85
CA SER A 108 -8.32 -2.44 -6.78
C SER A 108 -7.82 -1.67 -8.00
N GLY A 109 -6.72 -2.11 -8.63
CA GLY A 109 -6.21 -1.52 -9.87
C GLY A 109 -7.11 -1.67 -11.10
N HIS A 110 -8.10 -2.57 -11.08
CA HIS A 110 -9.07 -2.79 -12.17
C HIS A 110 -10.43 -2.12 -11.91
N ARG A 111 -10.62 -1.48 -10.74
CA ARG A 111 -11.88 -0.82 -10.38
C ARG A 111 -11.69 0.69 -10.41
N ASN A 112 -12.06 1.30 -11.52
CA ASN A 112 -11.97 2.73 -11.81
C ASN A 112 -12.92 3.61 -10.96
N SER A 113 -13.11 3.30 -9.67
CA SER A 113 -14.04 4.00 -8.79
C SER A 113 -13.39 4.34 -7.45
N CYS A 114 -12.39 5.21 -7.45
CA CYS A 114 -11.92 5.93 -6.27
C CYS A 114 -12.95 7.01 -5.89
N ASN A 115 -14.09 6.58 -5.33
CA ASN A 115 -15.08 7.44 -4.70
C ASN A 115 -15.81 6.62 -3.64
N GLN A 116 -15.15 6.32 -2.52
CA GLN A 116 -15.84 5.85 -1.32
C GLN A 116 -15.25 6.56 -0.10
N HIS A 117 -16.17 7.22 0.62
CA HIS A 117 -15.98 8.05 1.79
C HIS A 117 -15.29 7.26 2.91
N LEU A 118 -14.24 7.82 3.53
CA LEU A 118 -13.50 7.16 4.61
C LEU A 118 -14.38 7.04 5.88
N PRO A 119 -14.47 5.86 6.52
CA PRO A 119 -15.17 5.71 7.79
C PRO A 119 -14.35 6.32 8.95
N TRP A 120 -15.02 7.09 9.80
CA TRP A 120 -14.46 7.75 10.98
C TRP A 120 -14.22 6.74 12.12
N PRO A 121 -12.99 6.23 12.29
CA PRO A 121 -12.17 6.52 13.48
C PRO A 121 -10.64 6.57 13.21
N VAL A 122 -10.23 6.46 11.95
CA VAL A 122 -8.81 6.28 11.55
C VAL A 122 -8.00 7.57 11.67
N ALA A 123 -8.67 8.73 11.66
CA ALA A 123 -8.10 10.08 11.73
C ALA A 123 -7.11 10.28 12.91
N LYS A 124 -7.22 9.50 13.98
CA LYS A 124 -6.41 9.65 15.20
C LYS A 124 -4.96 9.12 15.09
N TRP A 125 -4.63 8.41 14.03
CA TRP A 125 -3.31 7.80 13.83
C TRP A 125 -2.47 8.47 12.74
N TRP A 126 -3.02 9.48 12.06
CA TRP A 126 -2.33 10.22 11.03
C TRP A 126 -1.61 11.41 11.64
N HIS A 127 -0.37 11.23 12.08
CA HIS A 127 0.54 12.37 12.23
C HIS A 127 1.20 12.62 10.88
N CYS A 128 0.64 13.56 10.11
CA CYS A 128 1.43 14.27 9.11
C CYS A 128 2.58 14.94 9.84
N THR A 129 3.81 14.49 9.56
CA THR A 129 4.97 15.32 9.88
C THR A 129 5.10 16.25 8.69
N ASP A 130 4.45 17.41 8.76
CA ASP A 130 4.71 18.52 7.84
C ASP A 130 6.12 19.02 8.17
N ASP A 131 7.14 18.41 7.55
CA ASP A 131 8.46 19.03 7.48
C ASP A 131 8.37 20.18 6.47
N ASN A 132 7.99 21.34 6.98
CA ASN A 132 8.22 22.64 6.35
C ASN A 132 9.71 22.75 6.01
N HIS A 133 10.04 22.82 4.73
CA HIS A 133 11.30 23.39 4.28
C HIS A 133 11.00 24.76 3.70
N ASP A 134 11.03 25.77 4.56
CA ASP A 134 11.26 27.16 4.18
C ASP A 134 12.76 27.31 3.84
N ASP A 135 13.06 27.75 2.62
CA ASP A 135 14.15 28.68 2.29
C ASP A 135 13.91 29.33 0.92
#